data_AF-A0A453BZC6-F1
#
_entry.id   AF-A0A453BZC6-F1
#
_cell.length_a   1.000
_cell.length_b   1.000
_cell.length_c   1.000
_cell.angle_alpha   90.00
_cell.angle_beta   90.00
_cell.angle_gamma   90.00
#
_symmetry.space_group_name_H-M   'P 1'
#
loop_
_entity.id
_entity.type
_entity.pdbx_description
1 polymer ?
#
loop_
_entity_poly.entity_id
_entity_poly.type
_entity_poly.pdbx_seq_one_letter_code
_entity_poly.pdbx_strand_id
1 'polypeptide(L)'
;MAKQVGDCNYEAGTCWGQEIGWVYGSMTEDILTGLRIHAAGWESALLDTEPPAFLGCAPTGGPASLTQFKRWATGLLEILISQNSPILGTIFRRLQLRQCLAYLIVEAWPVRAPFELCYALLGPFCLLTNQSFLPTASDEGFRIPAALFLTYHIYHLMEYKECGLSVRAWWNNHRMQRITSASAWLLAFLTVILKTLGLSETVFEVTRKESSTSSDGGAGTDEADPGLFTFDSAPVFIPVTVLSMLNIVALAVA
;
A
#
# COMPACT_ATOMS: atom_id res chain seq x y z
N MET A 1 27.08 -17.46 -28.19
CA MET A 1 27.07 -16.26 -27.32
C MET A 1 25.69 -16.01 -26.71
N ALA A 2 24.64 -15.62 -27.45
CA ALA A 2 23.29 -15.38 -26.88
C ALA A 2 22.73 -16.57 -26.08
N LYS A 3 22.86 -17.80 -26.59
CA LYS A 3 22.42 -19.02 -25.88
C LYS A 3 23.18 -19.28 -24.57
N GLN A 4 24.45 -18.86 -24.48
CA GLN A 4 25.28 -19.08 -23.29
C GLN A 4 24.99 -18.04 -22.19
N VAL A 5 24.64 -16.80 -22.56
CA VAL A 5 24.27 -15.76 -21.60
C VAL A 5 22.83 -15.89 -21.07
N GLY A 6 21.98 -16.66 -21.75
CA GLY A 6 20.63 -17.02 -21.29
C GLY A 6 20.55 -18.37 -20.57
N ASP A 7 21.69 -18.98 -20.23
CA ASP A 7 21.73 -20.25 -19.48
C ASP A 7 21.33 -20.02 -18.01
N CYS A 8 20.67 -20.99 -17.38
CA CYS A 8 20.20 -20.85 -15.99
C CYS A 8 21.35 -20.69 -14.98
N ASN A 9 22.55 -21.15 -15.31
CA ASN A 9 23.72 -21.02 -14.45
C ASN A 9 24.55 -19.76 -14.74
N TYR A 10 24.12 -18.91 -15.68
CA TYR A 10 24.91 -17.76 -16.10
C TYR A 10 25.21 -16.79 -14.95
N GLU A 11 24.25 -16.61 -14.04
CA GLU A 11 24.38 -15.72 -12.89
C GLU A 11 25.05 -16.40 -11.68
N ALA A 12 25.23 -17.73 -11.71
CA ALA A 12 25.74 -18.48 -10.58
C ALA A 12 27.19 -18.07 -10.26
N GLY A 13 27.43 -17.64 -9.02
CA GLY A 13 28.74 -17.17 -8.57
C GLY A 13 29.15 -15.80 -9.13
N THR A 14 28.23 -15.07 -9.75
CA THR A 14 28.46 -13.70 -10.24
C THR A 14 27.82 -12.66 -9.31
N CYS A 15 28.12 -11.38 -9.54
CA CYS A 15 27.51 -10.26 -8.79
C CYS A 15 26.14 -9.81 -9.36
N TRP A 16 25.54 -10.57 -10.29
CA TRP A 16 24.22 -10.26 -10.84
C TRP A 16 23.15 -10.29 -9.75
N GLY A 17 22.32 -9.25 -9.74
CA GLY A 17 21.28 -8.96 -8.78
C GLY A 17 21.71 -8.66 -7.34
N GLN A 18 23.00 -8.83 -7.03
CA GLN A 18 23.60 -8.39 -5.76
C GLN A 18 24.16 -6.97 -5.90
N GLU A 19 25.04 -6.76 -6.89
CA GLU A 19 25.72 -5.48 -7.13
C GLU A 19 25.39 -4.87 -8.50
N ILE A 20 24.99 -5.71 -9.46
CA ILE A 20 24.75 -5.31 -10.85
C ILE A 20 23.34 -5.71 -11.27
N GLY A 21 22.68 -4.88 -12.10
CA GLY A 21 21.35 -5.18 -12.61
C GLY A 21 20.22 -5.00 -11.58
N TRP A 22 19.13 -5.73 -11.75
CA TRP A 22 17.94 -5.71 -10.90
C TRP A 22 18.22 -6.29 -9.53
N VAL A 23 17.96 -5.55 -8.45
CA VAL A 23 18.33 -5.95 -7.10
C VAL A 23 17.40 -7.06 -6.58
N TYR A 24 17.98 -8.16 -6.10
CA TYR A 24 17.22 -9.26 -5.52
C TYR A 24 16.86 -9.01 -4.04
N GLY A 25 15.80 -9.69 -3.58
CA GLY A 25 15.50 -9.80 -2.14
C GLY A 25 14.32 -8.97 -1.61
N SER A 26 13.57 -8.28 -2.48
CA SER A 26 12.29 -7.66 -2.13
C SER A 26 11.22 -8.01 -3.17
N MET A 27 9.96 -8.08 -2.75
CA MET A 27 8.80 -8.21 -3.64
C MET A 27 8.52 -6.95 -4.48
N THR A 28 9.22 -5.85 -4.20
CA THR A 28 9.20 -4.60 -4.94
C THR A 28 10.63 -4.27 -5.39
N GLU A 29 11.17 -5.12 -6.27
CA GLU A 29 12.52 -5.00 -6.80
C GLU A 29 12.74 -3.70 -7.60
N ASP A 30 11.66 -3.13 -8.15
CA ASP A 30 11.62 -1.84 -8.84
C ASP A 30 11.97 -0.67 -7.92
N ILE A 31 11.30 -0.57 -6.78
CA ILE A 31 11.58 0.44 -5.76
C ILE A 31 12.98 0.25 -5.19
N LEU A 32 13.36 -1.00 -4.87
CA LEU A 32 14.68 -1.30 -4.32
C LEU A 32 15.81 -0.95 -5.31
N THR A 33 15.64 -1.28 -6.59
CA THR A 33 16.63 -0.97 -7.63
C THR A 33 16.73 0.54 -7.83
N GLY A 34 15.61 1.25 -7.89
CA GLY A 34 15.59 2.71 -7.96
C GLY A 34 16.30 3.36 -6.77
N LEU A 35 16.04 2.87 -5.55
CA LEU A 35 16.69 3.34 -4.33
C LEU A 35 18.21 3.13 -4.39
N ARG A 36 18.67 1.97 -4.87
CA ARG A 36 20.12 1.71 -5.04
C ARG A 36 20.75 2.69 -6.03
N ILE A 37 20.08 2.96 -7.15
CA ILE A 37 20.56 3.89 -8.19
C ILE A 37 20.67 5.30 -7.61
N HIS A 38 19.64 5.79 -6.91
CA HIS A 38 19.68 7.10 -6.25
C HIS A 38 20.74 7.17 -5.15
N ALA A 39 20.91 6.10 -4.35
CA ALA A 39 21.95 6.04 -3.32
C ALA A 39 23.38 6.01 -3.90
N ALA A 40 23.54 5.67 -5.19
CA ALA A 40 24.81 5.80 -5.92
C ALA A 40 25.04 7.24 -6.46
N GLY A 41 24.08 8.15 -6.28
CA GLY A 41 24.18 9.56 -6.65
C GLY A 41 23.57 9.91 -8.01
N TRP A 42 22.80 9.00 -8.62
CA TRP A 42 22.06 9.28 -9.85
C TRP A 42 20.78 10.07 -9.55
N GLU A 43 20.31 10.81 -10.55
CA GLU A 43 19.08 11.59 -10.50
C GLU A 43 18.04 11.02 -11.48
N SER A 44 16.75 11.13 -11.12
CA SER A 44 15.61 10.75 -11.95
C SER A 44 14.87 11.99 -12.46
N ALA A 45 14.28 11.88 -13.65
CA ALA A 45 13.37 12.89 -14.20
C ALA A 45 11.98 12.28 -14.44
N LEU A 46 10.93 13.03 -14.13
CA LEU A 46 9.55 12.71 -14.48
C LEU A 46 9.13 13.57 -15.67
N LEU A 47 8.65 12.94 -16.73
CA LEU A 47 8.06 13.62 -17.88
C LEU A 47 6.57 13.29 -17.92
N ASP A 48 5.74 14.30 -17.71
CA ASP A 48 4.30 14.20 -17.81
C ASP A 48 3.85 14.69 -19.20
N THR A 49 3.17 13.83 -19.95
CA THR A 49 2.80 14.09 -21.35
C THR A 49 1.28 14.06 -21.52
N GLU A 50 0.76 14.99 -22.31
CA GLU A 50 -0.65 14.99 -22.74
C GLU A 50 -0.71 14.79 -24.26
N PRO A 51 -1.25 13.66 -24.77
CA PRO A 51 -1.83 12.54 -24.04
C PRO A 51 -0.77 11.63 -23.35
N PRO A 52 -1.19 10.74 -22.43
CA PRO A 52 -0.27 9.80 -21.78
C PRO A 52 0.48 8.92 -22.78
N ALA A 53 1.81 8.88 -22.69
CA ALA A 53 2.65 8.08 -23.58
C ALA A 53 2.50 6.56 -23.36
N PHE A 54 2.09 6.14 -22.16
CA PHE A 54 1.89 4.73 -21.79
C PHE A 54 0.54 4.56 -21.10
N LEU A 55 -0.24 3.58 -21.57
CA LEU A 55 -1.50 3.16 -20.97
C LEU A 55 -1.39 1.69 -20.55
N GLY A 56 -1.96 1.36 -19.39
CA GLY A 56 -1.97 0.00 -18.84
C GLY A 56 -3.34 -0.39 -18.32
N CYS A 57 -3.56 -1.70 -18.20
CA CYS A 57 -4.78 -2.23 -17.59
C CYS A 57 -4.66 -2.17 -16.05
N ALA A 58 -5.68 -1.63 -15.40
CA ALA A 58 -5.83 -1.68 -13.94
C ALA A 58 -6.60 -2.95 -13.52
N PRO A 59 -6.36 -3.49 -12.31
CA PRO A 59 -7.21 -4.55 -11.78
C PRO A 59 -8.66 -4.05 -11.65
N THR A 60 -9.61 -4.85 -12.15
CA THR A 60 -11.04 -4.54 -12.17
C THR A 60 -11.74 -4.86 -10.84
N GLY A 61 -11.17 -5.79 -10.05
CA GLY A 61 -11.74 -6.26 -8.78
C GLY A 61 -10.99 -5.79 -7.53
N GLY A 62 -11.73 -5.65 -6.43
CA GLY A 62 -11.19 -5.36 -5.11
C GLY A 62 -10.18 -6.40 -4.60
N PRO A 63 -10.45 -7.71 -4.74
CA PRO A 63 -9.53 -8.76 -4.30
C PRO A 63 -8.18 -8.71 -5.03
N ALA A 64 -8.20 -8.58 -6.36
CA ALA A 64 -6.99 -8.47 -7.18
C ALA A 64 -6.17 -7.22 -6.79
N SER A 65 -6.85 -6.10 -6.55
CA SER A 65 -6.23 -4.86 -6.10
C SER A 65 -5.61 -4.99 -4.71
N LEU A 66 -6.30 -5.61 -3.75
CA LEU A 66 -5.77 -5.82 -2.41
C LEU A 66 -4.62 -6.82 -2.37
N THR A 67 -4.64 -7.86 -3.21
CA THR A 67 -3.49 -8.76 -3.38
C THR A 67 -2.29 -8.00 -3.94
N GLN A 68 -2.49 -7.09 -4.90
CA GLN A 68 -1.44 -6.21 -5.39
C GLN A 68 -0.90 -5.28 -4.29
N PHE A 69 -1.78 -4.60 -3.55
CA PHE A 69 -1.36 -3.74 -2.43
C PHE A 69 -0.63 -4.52 -1.32
N LYS A 70 -1.03 -5.76 -1.06
CA LYS A 70 -0.35 -6.64 -0.09
C LYS A 70 1.07 -6.93 -0.55
N ARG A 71 1.27 -7.29 -1.83
CA ARG A 71 2.63 -7.52 -2.39
C ARG A 71 3.49 -6.27 -2.30
N TRP A 72 2.95 -5.12 -2.68
CA TRP A 72 3.65 -3.84 -2.59
C TRP A 72 4.04 -3.53 -1.16
N ALA A 73 3.10 -3.60 -0.22
CA ALA A 73 3.37 -3.35 1.19
C ALA A 73 4.39 -4.33 1.79
N THR A 74 4.38 -5.61 1.38
CA THR A 74 5.38 -6.59 1.79
C THR A 74 6.76 -6.17 1.33
N GLY A 75 6.94 -5.89 0.02
CA GLY A 75 8.23 -5.49 -0.53
C GLY A 75 8.75 -4.18 0.06
N LEU A 76 7.86 -3.20 0.27
CA LEU A 76 8.18 -1.92 0.89
C LEU A 76 8.69 -2.09 2.34
N LEU A 77 8.04 -2.94 3.14
CA LEU A 77 8.51 -3.21 4.50
C LEU A 77 9.82 -3.99 4.51
N GLU A 78 10.00 -4.95 3.58
CA GLU A 78 11.27 -5.67 3.40
C GLU A 78 12.43 -4.71 3.11
N ILE A 79 12.22 -3.70 2.24
CA ILE A 79 13.22 -2.67 1.95
C ILE A 79 13.54 -1.88 3.22
N LEU A 80 12.52 -1.38 3.92
CA LEU A 80 12.66 -0.51 5.09
C LEU A 80 13.49 -1.13 6.22
N ILE A 81 13.33 -2.44 6.45
CA ILE A 81 14.06 -3.16 7.51
C ILE A 81 15.38 -3.79 7.03
N SER A 82 15.66 -3.76 5.72
CA SER A 82 16.89 -4.31 5.15
C SER A 82 18.08 -3.37 5.30
N GLN A 83 19.28 -3.86 4.94
CA GLN A 83 20.49 -3.05 4.81
C GLN A 83 20.40 -2.00 3.68
N ASN A 84 19.39 -2.10 2.82
CA ASN A 84 19.17 -1.16 1.73
C ASN A 84 18.16 -0.06 2.08
N SER A 85 17.80 0.11 3.36
CA SER A 85 16.83 1.13 3.76
C SER A 85 17.28 2.55 3.36
N PRO A 86 16.34 3.45 3.04
CA PRO A 86 16.66 4.82 2.62
C PRO A 86 17.39 5.61 3.72
N ILE A 87 17.14 5.29 4.99
CA ILE A 87 17.85 5.90 6.14
C ILE A 87 19.35 5.58 6.08
N LEU A 88 19.70 4.29 5.90
CA LEU A 88 21.09 3.88 5.73
C LEU A 88 21.71 4.44 4.45
N GLY A 89 20.91 4.56 3.38
CA GLY A 89 21.30 5.22 2.15
C GLY A 89 21.70 6.70 2.33
N THR A 90 21.03 7.43 3.22
CA THR A 90 21.37 8.83 3.51
C THR A 90 22.54 8.98 4.49
N ILE A 91 22.67 8.07 5.47
CA ILE A 91 23.75 8.14 6.46
C ILE A 91 25.08 7.66 5.87
N PHE A 92 25.07 6.57 5.11
CA PHE A 92 26.27 5.86 4.68
C PHE A 92 26.53 5.90 3.16
N ARG A 93 25.58 6.39 2.35
CA ARG A 93 25.71 6.50 0.89
C ARG A 93 25.38 7.92 0.41
N ARG A 94 25.04 8.09 -0.87
CA ARG A 94 24.83 9.41 -1.51
C ARG A 94 23.36 9.77 -1.68
N LEU A 95 22.45 9.17 -0.92
CA LEU A 95 21.02 9.47 -1.02
C LEU A 95 20.69 10.80 -0.34
N GLN A 96 20.12 11.75 -1.09
CA GLN A 96 19.76 13.06 -0.54
C GLN A 96 18.63 12.93 0.49
N LEU A 97 18.62 13.80 1.50
CA LEU A 97 17.58 13.80 2.54
C LEU A 97 16.15 13.89 1.96
N ARG A 98 15.95 14.71 0.93
CA ARG A 98 14.64 14.85 0.27
C ARG A 98 14.20 13.55 -0.41
N GLN A 99 15.13 12.84 -1.05
CA GLN A 99 14.85 11.53 -1.65
C GLN A 99 14.51 10.51 -0.55
N CYS A 100 15.28 10.50 0.55
CA CYS A 100 15.01 9.63 1.69
C CYS A 100 13.60 9.83 2.26
N LEU A 101 13.17 11.08 2.46
CA LEU A 101 11.81 11.38 2.92
C LEU A 101 10.75 10.88 1.92
N ALA A 102 10.98 11.04 0.62
CA ALA A 102 10.06 10.54 -0.41
C ALA A 102 9.92 9.00 -0.37
N TYR A 103 11.03 8.28 -0.24
CA TYR A 103 11.02 6.82 -0.07
C TYR A 103 10.30 6.41 1.21
N LEU A 104 10.60 7.06 2.33
CA LEU A 104 9.98 6.76 3.63
C LEU A 104 8.46 6.98 3.64
N ILE A 105 7.93 7.96 2.89
CA ILE A 105 6.47 8.17 2.76
C ILE A 105 5.79 6.94 2.15
N VAL A 106 6.42 6.32 1.14
CA VAL A 106 5.90 5.11 0.48
C VAL A 106 6.13 3.89 1.38
N GLU A 107 7.32 3.73 1.93
CA GLU A 107 7.68 2.59 2.78
C GLU A 107 6.92 2.54 4.12
N ALA A 108 6.39 3.69 4.58
CA ALA A 108 5.61 3.76 5.82
C ALA A 108 4.21 3.13 5.73
N TRP A 109 3.72 2.75 4.54
CA TRP A 109 2.38 2.16 4.35
C TRP A 109 2.07 0.98 5.29
N PRO A 110 2.84 -0.13 5.25
CA PRO A 110 2.64 -1.27 6.14
C PRO A 110 2.86 -0.92 7.62
N VAL A 111 3.78 -0.01 7.94
CA VAL A 111 4.09 0.37 9.33
C VAL A 111 2.93 1.11 9.98
N ARG A 112 2.17 1.91 9.22
CA ARG A 112 1.00 2.64 9.73
C ARG A 112 -0.18 1.73 10.06
N ALA A 113 -0.32 0.60 9.38
CA ALA A 113 -1.47 -0.30 9.50
C ALA A 113 -1.83 -0.74 10.94
N PRO A 114 -0.89 -1.23 11.78
CA PRO A 114 -1.22 -1.60 13.16
C PRO A 114 -1.72 -0.41 14.01
N PHE A 115 -1.13 0.78 13.84
CA PHE A 115 -1.56 1.98 14.57
C PHE A 115 -2.94 2.45 14.12
N GLU A 116 -3.20 2.41 12.81
CA GLU A 116 -4.51 2.73 12.25
C GLU A 116 -5.59 1.73 12.71
N LEU A 117 -5.25 0.45 12.82
CA LEU A 117 -6.14 -0.57 13.40
C LEU A 117 -6.44 -0.27 14.87
N CYS A 118 -5.43 0.01 15.69
CA CYS A 118 -5.62 0.39 17.10
C CYS A 118 -6.55 1.60 17.23
N TYR A 119 -6.35 2.62 16.40
CA TYR A 119 -7.23 3.80 16.38
C TYR A 119 -8.66 3.45 15.95
N ALA A 120 -8.84 2.59 14.95
CA ALA A 120 -10.15 2.16 14.49
C ALA A 120 -10.92 1.30 15.52
N LEU A 121 -10.20 0.64 16.43
CA LEU A 121 -10.78 -0.12 17.56
C LEU A 121 -11.15 0.76 18.76
N LEU A 122 -10.61 1.99 18.83
CA LEU A 122 -10.83 2.88 19.98
C LEU A 122 -12.29 3.34 20.07
N GLY A 123 -12.92 3.67 18.94
CA GLY A 123 -14.34 4.03 18.86
C GLY A 123 -15.29 2.99 19.46
N PRO A 124 -15.30 1.74 18.95
CA PRO A 124 -16.17 0.71 19.50
C PRO A 124 -15.82 0.34 20.95
N PHE A 125 -14.54 0.37 21.33
CA PHE A 125 -14.14 0.18 22.72
C PHE A 125 -14.75 1.24 23.65
N CYS A 126 -14.66 2.51 23.27
CA CYS A 126 -15.24 3.63 24.02
C CYS A 126 -16.76 3.52 24.15
N LEU A 127 -17.46 3.13 23.07
CA LEU A 127 -18.91 2.91 23.09
C LEU A 127 -19.29 1.78 24.06
N LEU A 128 -18.62 0.63 23.99
CA LEU A 128 -18.93 -0.52 24.84
C LEU A 128 -18.60 -0.32 26.32
N THR A 129 -17.61 0.54 26.63
CA THR A 129 -17.18 0.83 28.00
C THR A 129 -17.81 2.10 28.57
N ASN A 130 -18.61 2.81 27.78
CA ASN A 130 -19.14 4.14 28.10
C ASN A 130 -18.04 5.13 28.54
N GLN A 131 -16.88 5.07 27.87
CA GLN A 131 -15.76 5.97 28.08
C GLN A 131 -15.56 6.84 26.85
N SER A 132 -14.98 8.02 27.01
CA SER A 132 -14.55 8.87 25.89
C SER A 132 -13.05 9.04 25.90
N PHE A 133 -12.42 8.90 24.74
CA PHE A 133 -11.01 9.25 24.54
C PHE A 133 -10.82 10.69 24.07
N LEU A 134 -11.90 11.36 23.62
CA LEU A 134 -11.88 12.77 23.21
C LEU A 134 -12.52 13.66 24.27
N PRO A 135 -12.08 14.93 24.40
CA PRO A 135 -12.78 15.93 25.21
C PRO A 135 -14.22 16.08 24.74
N THR A 136 -15.12 16.43 25.66
CA THR A 136 -16.50 16.74 25.33
C THR A 136 -16.58 18.01 24.49
N ALA A 137 -17.58 18.13 23.60
CA ALA A 137 -17.72 19.30 22.73
C ALA A 137 -17.91 20.63 23.48
N SER A 138 -18.31 20.58 24.75
CA SER A 138 -18.40 21.72 25.66
C SER A 138 -17.05 22.18 26.23
N ASP A 139 -16.02 21.32 26.17
CA ASP A 139 -14.68 21.62 26.67
C ASP A 139 -13.92 22.47 25.65
N GLU A 140 -13.20 23.48 26.12
CA GLU A 140 -12.29 24.26 25.26
C GLU A 140 -11.23 23.38 24.59
N GLY A 141 -10.82 22.29 25.27
CA GLY A 141 -9.89 21.30 24.74
C GLY A 141 -10.36 20.62 23.46
N PHE A 142 -11.67 20.55 23.19
CA PHE A 142 -12.22 19.97 21.97
C PHE A 142 -11.90 20.78 20.70
N ARG A 143 -11.60 22.09 20.85
CA ARG A 143 -11.29 22.96 19.70
C ARG A 143 -10.04 22.50 18.95
N ILE A 144 -9.05 21.95 19.65
CA ILE A 144 -7.79 21.49 19.05
C ILE A 144 -7.99 20.30 18.10
N PRO A 145 -8.56 19.15 18.54
CA PRO A 145 -8.81 18.03 17.63
C PRO A 145 -9.80 18.38 16.52
N ALA A 146 -10.81 19.22 16.80
CA ALA A 146 -11.74 19.68 15.77
C ALA A 146 -11.04 20.52 14.69
N ALA A 147 -10.17 21.44 15.07
CA ALA A 147 -9.38 22.24 14.12
C ALA A 147 -8.44 21.36 13.29
N LEU A 148 -7.70 20.43 13.92
CA LEU A 148 -6.82 19.50 13.21
C LEU A 148 -7.59 18.65 12.20
N PHE A 149 -8.75 18.13 12.60
CA PHE A 149 -9.62 17.34 11.72
C PHE A 149 -10.07 18.17 10.50
N LEU A 150 -10.59 19.37 10.71
CA LEU A 150 -11.07 20.23 9.64
C LEU A 150 -9.94 20.66 8.70
N THR A 151 -8.81 21.12 9.24
CA THR A 151 -7.66 21.55 8.44
C THR A 151 -7.12 20.41 7.58
N TYR A 152 -6.99 19.20 8.12
CA TYR A 152 -6.52 18.03 7.36
C TYR A 152 -7.46 17.70 6.19
N HIS A 153 -8.78 17.63 6.42
CA HIS A 153 -9.73 17.27 5.37
C HIS A 153 -9.87 18.37 4.32
N ILE A 154 -9.85 19.65 4.71
CA ILE A 154 -9.89 20.77 3.78
C ILE A 154 -8.63 20.78 2.92
N TYR A 155 -7.45 20.65 3.52
CA TYR A 155 -6.18 20.62 2.79
C TYR A 155 -6.16 19.49 1.76
N HIS A 156 -6.50 18.26 2.16
CA HIS A 156 -6.49 17.11 1.26
C HIS A 156 -7.53 17.24 0.13
N LEU A 157 -8.70 17.84 0.42
CA LEU A 157 -9.69 18.12 -0.61
C LEU A 157 -9.21 19.19 -1.61
N MET A 158 -8.50 20.21 -1.13
CA MET A 158 -7.90 21.24 -1.99
C MET A 158 -6.84 20.64 -2.92
N GLU A 159 -5.96 19.79 -2.41
CA GLU A 159 -4.95 19.08 -3.20
C GLU A 159 -5.59 18.25 -4.33
N TYR A 160 -6.66 17.51 -4.03
CA TYR A 160 -7.40 16.77 -5.06
C TYR A 160 -7.97 17.68 -6.16
N LYS A 161 -8.48 18.87 -5.78
CA LYS A 161 -8.98 19.84 -6.76
C LYS A 161 -7.86 20.46 -7.60
N GLU A 162 -6.70 20.74 -6.99
CA GLU A 162 -5.52 21.24 -7.70
C GLU A 162 -5.00 20.20 -8.71
N CYS A 163 -5.08 18.91 -8.37
CA CYS A 163 -4.80 17.81 -9.29
C CYS A 163 -5.91 17.56 -10.34
N GLY A 164 -6.96 18.38 -10.39
CA GLY A 164 -8.08 18.21 -11.34
C GLY A 164 -9.00 17.01 -11.05
N LEU A 165 -8.92 16.42 -9.85
CA LEU A 165 -9.70 15.25 -9.46
C LEU A 165 -11.05 15.63 -8.83
N SER A 166 -12.02 14.73 -8.95
CA SER A 166 -13.36 14.94 -8.40
C SER A 166 -13.42 14.74 -6.89
N VAL A 167 -14.40 15.39 -6.23
CA VAL A 167 -14.71 15.16 -4.80
C VAL A 167 -15.06 13.69 -4.53
N ARG A 168 -15.69 13.02 -5.50
CA ARG A 168 -15.98 11.58 -5.43
C ARG A 168 -14.68 10.77 -5.38
N ALA A 169 -13.67 11.11 -6.18
CA ALA A 169 -12.37 10.45 -6.16
C ALA A 169 -11.67 10.62 -4.81
N TRP A 170 -11.70 11.84 -4.24
CA TRP A 170 -11.20 12.12 -2.89
C TRP A 170 -11.88 11.25 -1.82
N TRP A 171 -13.21 11.21 -1.81
CA TRP A 171 -13.97 10.42 -0.84
C TRP A 171 -13.74 8.92 -1.01
N ASN A 172 -13.66 8.44 -2.25
CA ASN A 172 -13.34 7.05 -2.55
C ASN A 172 -11.95 6.68 -2.04
N ASN A 173 -10.95 7.55 -2.25
CA ASN A 173 -9.60 7.31 -1.76
C ASN A 173 -9.54 7.21 -0.23
N HIS A 174 -10.21 8.13 0.50
CA HIS A 174 -10.26 8.05 1.96
C HIS A 174 -10.87 6.74 2.47
N ARG A 175 -11.97 6.27 1.85
CA ARG A 175 -12.59 4.98 2.20
C ARG A 175 -11.67 3.80 1.89
N MET A 176 -11.11 3.78 0.69
CA MET A 176 -10.20 2.70 0.26
C MET A 176 -8.94 2.66 1.12
N GLN A 177 -8.39 3.80 1.52
CA GLN A 177 -7.24 3.86 2.42
C GLN A 177 -7.49 3.10 3.74
N ARG A 178 -8.69 3.26 4.34
CA ARG A 178 -9.06 2.53 5.56
C ARG A 178 -9.20 1.03 5.32
N ILE A 179 -9.82 0.64 4.21
CA ILE A 179 -9.97 -0.77 3.82
C ILE A 179 -8.59 -1.38 3.59
N THR A 180 -7.75 -0.78 2.74
CA THR A 180 -6.40 -1.27 2.40
C THR A 180 -5.50 -1.35 3.63
N SER A 181 -5.56 -0.36 4.51
CA SER A 181 -4.80 -0.32 5.76
C SER A 181 -5.16 -1.47 6.69
N ALA A 182 -6.45 -1.66 6.98
CA ALA A 182 -6.92 -2.74 7.84
C ALA A 182 -6.82 -4.14 7.20
N SER A 183 -6.63 -4.24 5.87
CA SER A 183 -6.50 -5.50 5.14
C SER A 183 -5.08 -5.76 4.64
N ALA A 184 -4.80 -5.37 3.40
CA ALA A 184 -3.58 -5.67 2.67
C ALA A 184 -2.31 -5.23 3.41
N TRP A 185 -2.28 -3.99 3.94
CA TRP A 185 -1.11 -3.47 4.65
C TRP A 185 -0.90 -4.15 5.99
N LEU A 186 -1.97 -4.38 6.75
CA LEU A 186 -1.89 -5.11 8.02
C LEU A 186 -1.38 -6.54 7.81
N LEU A 187 -1.91 -7.25 6.82
CA LEU A 187 -1.47 -8.61 6.50
C LEU A 187 -0.02 -8.64 6.02
N ALA A 188 0.38 -7.70 5.16
CA ALA A 188 1.77 -7.56 4.72
C ALA A 188 2.71 -7.29 5.91
N PHE A 189 2.33 -6.40 6.82
CA PHE A 189 3.08 -6.11 8.04
C PHE A 189 3.29 -7.38 8.87
N LEU A 190 2.21 -8.12 9.14
CA LEU A 190 2.28 -9.38 9.89
C LEU A 190 3.15 -10.43 9.19
N THR A 191 3.01 -10.58 7.86
CA THR A 191 3.82 -11.52 7.08
C THR A 191 5.32 -11.22 7.20
N VAL A 192 5.72 -9.96 7.05
CA VAL A 192 7.15 -9.60 7.15
C VAL A 192 7.68 -9.75 8.57
N ILE A 193 6.91 -9.38 9.59
CA ILE A 193 7.31 -9.59 11.00
C ILE A 193 7.45 -11.09 11.33
N LEU A 194 6.52 -11.93 10.88
CA LEU A 194 6.64 -13.38 11.08
C LEU A 194 7.86 -13.96 10.36
N LYS A 195 8.16 -13.47 9.15
CA LYS A 195 9.37 -13.84 8.41
C LYS A 195 10.64 -13.41 9.13
N THR A 196 10.70 -12.19 9.64
CA THR A 196 11.91 -11.67 10.34
C THR A 196 12.15 -12.37 11.66
N LEU A 197 11.10 -12.89 12.30
CA LEU A 197 11.19 -13.75 13.48
C LEU A 197 11.52 -15.22 13.15
N GLY A 198 11.66 -15.59 11.88
CA GLY A 198 11.94 -16.97 11.45
C GLY A 198 10.75 -17.92 11.57
N LEU A 199 9.53 -17.40 11.68
CA LEU A 199 8.30 -18.18 11.89
C LEU A 199 7.54 -18.48 10.59
N SER A 200 7.95 -17.93 9.45
CA SER A 200 7.28 -18.11 8.15
C SER A 200 8.22 -17.86 6.96
N GLU A 201 8.01 -18.57 5.84
CA GLU A 201 8.56 -18.24 4.53
C GLU A 201 7.54 -17.41 3.72
N THR A 202 7.95 -16.29 3.13
CA THR A 202 7.07 -15.47 2.27
C THR A 202 6.77 -16.20 0.97
N VAL A 203 5.55 -16.71 0.81
CA VAL A 203 5.06 -17.22 -0.48
C VAL A 203 4.60 -16.04 -1.34
N PHE A 204 5.24 -15.88 -2.50
CA PHE A 204 4.84 -14.90 -3.50
C PHE A 204 3.48 -15.27 -4.09
N GLU A 205 2.45 -14.51 -3.73
CA GLU A 205 1.10 -14.68 -4.29
C GLU A 205 1.03 -13.91 -5.61
N VAL A 206 0.72 -14.59 -6.73
CA VAL A 206 0.67 -13.97 -8.06
C VAL A 206 -0.63 -13.18 -8.20
N THR A 207 -0.54 -11.87 -8.50
CA THR A 207 -1.71 -11.08 -8.87
C THR A 207 -2.25 -11.58 -10.21
N ARG A 208 -3.49 -12.06 -10.24
CA ARG A 208 -4.16 -12.42 -11.49
C ARG A 208 -4.45 -11.16 -12.30
N LYS A 209 -3.85 -11.03 -13.47
CA LYS A 209 -4.31 -10.09 -14.51
C LYS A 209 -5.36 -10.84 -15.31
N GLU A 210 -6.57 -10.30 -15.41
CA GLU A 210 -7.57 -10.87 -16.33
C GLU A 210 -7.08 -10.66 -17.76
N SER A 211 -6.93 -11.76 -18.50
CA SER A 211 -6.81 -11.71 -19.95
C SER A 211 -8.15 -11.24 -20.50
N SER A 212 -8.12 -10.25 -21.40
CA SER A 212 -9.28 -9.91 -22.23
C SER A 212 -9.90 -11.21 -22.76
N THR A 213 -11.16 -11.46 -22.42
CA THR A 213 -11.96 -12.57 -22.92
C THR A 213 -12.14 -12.43 -24.43
N SER A 214 -11.17 -12.93 -25.19
CA SER A 214 -11.36 -13.26 -26.60
C SER A 214 -11.64 -14.75 -26.71
N SER A 215 -12.83 -15.05 -27.23
CA SER A 215 -13.38 -16.33 -27.71
C SER A 215 -13.60 -17.45 -26.69
N ASP A 216 -14.82 -17.59 -26.18
CA ASP A 216 -15.79 -18.53 -26.77
C ASP A 216 -17.22 -18.26 -26.27
N GLY A 217 -18.20 -18.47 -27.16
CA GLY A 217 -19.59 -18.05 -26.98
C GLY A 217 -20.32 -18.75 -25.84
N GLY A 218 -20.91 -17.95 -24.96
CA GLY A 218 -21.87 -18.39 -23.96
C GLY A 218 -22.51 -17.19 -23.28
N ALA A 219 -23.78 -16.95 -23.57
CA ALA A 219 -24.56 -15.84 -23.02
C ALA A 219 -24.57 -15.88 -21.47
N GLY A 220 -24.10 -14.80 -20.85
CA GLY A 220 -24.18 -14.54 -19.42
C GLY A 220 -23.92 -13.06 -19.20
N THR A 221 -25.00 -12.30 -19.06
CA THR A 221 -25.00 -10.87 -18.72
C THR A 221 -24.38 -10.66 -17.35
N ASP A 222 -23.14 -10.20 -17.31
CA ASP A 222 -22.56 -9.38 -16.25
C ASP A 222 -21.31 -8.73 -16.85
N GLU A 223 -21.52 -7.74 -17.73
CA GLU A 223 -20.48 -6.76 -18.03
C GLU A 223 -20.13 -6.08 -16.70
N ALA A 224 -19.04 -6.52 -16.08
CA ALA A 224 -18.48 -5.88 -14.89
C ALA A 224 -18.24 -4.40 -15.22
N ASP A 225 -19.04 -3.51 -14.63
CA ASP A 225 -18.88 -2.07 -14.77
C ASP A 225 -17.45 -1.71 -14.34
N PRO A 226 -16.59 -1.22 -15.25
CA PRO A 226 -15.18 -0.93 -14.95
C PRO A 226 -15.01 0.15 -13.87
N GLY A 227 -16.10 0.84 -13.48
CA GLY A 227 -16.13 1.78 -12.37
C GLY A 227 -16.38 1.18 -10.97
N LEU A 228 -16.71 -0.11 -10.86
CA LEU A 228 -17.13 -0.73 -9.59
C LEU A 228 -16.18 -1.84 -9.13
N PHE A 229 -15.54 -1.64 -7.97
CA PHE A 229 -14.76 -2.70 -7.33
C PHE A 229 -15.68 -3.85 -6.91
N THR A 230 -15.47 -5.04 -7.48
CA THR A 230 -16.09 -6.28 -7.01
C THR A 230 -15.46 -6.71 -5.69
N PHE A 231 -16.27 -7.20 -4.75
CA PHE A 231 -15.82 -7.78 -3.47
C PHE A 231 -16.18 -9.27 -3.49
N ASP A 232 -15.23 -10.14 -3.12
CA ASP A 232 -15.44 -11.59 -3.06
C ASP A 232 -15.17 -12.13 -1.64
N SER A 233 -15.22 -13.45 -1.48
CA SER A 233 -14.94 -14.14 -0.21
C SER A 233 -13.44 -14.24 0.14
N ALA A 234 -12.57 -13.41 -0.44
CA ALA A 234 -11.14 -13.49 -0.21
C ALA A 234 -10.77 -13.25 1.26
N PRO A 235 -9.82 -14.03 1.83
CA PRO A 235 -9.39 -13.87 3.22
C PRO A 235 -8.86 -12.47 3.57
N VAL A 236 -8.42 -11.71 2.57
CA VAL A 236 -7.93 -10.33 2.72
C VAL A 236 -8.98 -9.40 3.34
N PHE A 237 -10.28 -9.69 3.17
CA PHE A 237 -11.36 -8.88 3.73
C PHE A 237 -11.74 -9.22 5.17
N ILE A 238 -11.26 -10.35 5.72
CA ILE A 238 -11.66 -10.81 7.07
C ILE A 238 -11.43 -9.72 8.13
N PRO A 239 -10.25 -9.06 8.23
CA PRO A 239 -10.03 -8.05 9.25
C PRO A 239 -11.00 -6.86 9.14
N VAL A 240 -11.30 -6.43 7.91
CA VAL A 240 -12.19 -5.29 7.62
C VAL A 240 -13.63 -5.63 7.99
N THR A 241 -14.08 -6.85 7.68
CA THR A 241 -15.41 -7.33 8.03
C THR A 241 -15.59 -7.45 9.54
N VAL A 242 -14.59 -8.03 10.25
CA VAL A 242 -14.62 -8.13 11.72
C VAL A 242 -14.66 -6.74 12.36
N LEU A 243 -13.83 -5.81 11.89
CA LEU A 243 -13.81 -4.44 12.39
C LEU A 243 -15.16 -3.74 12.15
N SER A 244 -15.77 -3.95 10.99
CA SER A 244 -17.08 -3.38 10.66
C SER A 244 -18.19 -3.94 11.54
N MET A 245 -18.22 -5.27 11.74
CA MET A 245 -19.16 -5.95 12.63
C MET A 245 -19.02 -5.46 14.08
N LEU A 246 -17.78 -5.32 14.57
CA LEU A 246 -17.53 -4.81 15.93
C LEU A 246 -18.08 -3.38 16.10
N ASN A 247 -17.87 -2.50 15.11
CA ASN A 247 -18.42 -1.14 15.15
C ASN A 247 -19.95 -1.13 15.16
N ILE A 248 -20.59 -1.99 14.35
CA ILE A 248 -22.06 -2.12 14.32
C ILE A 248 -22.59 -2.62 15.66
N VAL A 249 -21.97 -3.66 16.23
CA VAL A 249 -22.37 -4.19 17.55
C VAL A 249 -22.19 -3.14 18.64
N ALA A 250 -21.08 -2.43 18.65
CA ALA A 250 -20.83 -1.37 19.63
C ALA A 250 -21.88 -0.25 19.54
N LEU A 251 -22.30 0.15 18.34
CA LEU A 251 -23.37 1.12 18.13
C LEU A 251 -24.76 0.60 18.51
N ALA A 252 -25.01 -0.70 18.39
CA ALA A 252 -26.29 -1.30 18.73
C ALA A 252 -26.45 -1.54 20.24
N VAL A 253 -25.33 -1.70 20.96
CA VAL A 253 -25.30 -1.98 22.40
C VAL A 253 -25.20 -0.70 23.24
N ALA A 254 -24.52 0.34 22.73
CA ALA A 254 -24.40 1.65 23.39
C ALA A 254 -25.70 2.45 23.36
#